data_AF-A0A7J4IS51-F1
#
_entry.id   AF-A0A7J4IS51-F1
#
_cell.length_a   1.000
_cell.length_b   1.000
_cell.length_c   1.000
_cell.angle_alpha   90.00
_cell.angle_beta   90.00
_cell.angle_gamma   90.00
#
_symmetry.space_group_name_H-M   'P 1'
#
loop_
_entity.id
_entity.type
_entity.pdbx_description
1 polymer ?
#
loop_
_entity_poly.entity_id
_entity_poly.type
_entity_poly.pdbx_seq_one_letter_code
_entity_poly.pdbx_strand_id
1 'polypeptide(L)'
;MNASAGDFVTPGTSVAVDEGLTLGDGIISTNSGFLASLSGKLVEDNGTISVQIKGSTANMPKIGDIVIGQVNRLNAKTAEIRILHIENKDGGERTIPALKLFADIYVTDFVDRYIPSAGDAMRSRDIVRAKITQFEPMLKASTRENPELGVLHAICPPCGEILQKSDSLPDFNVSCPRCDYSGYRVLSNGFGHGYTIPEGANVESLNRPGERWSSEAEKMLGHDGVRPYLSPLADFRRGINHEVPAFVAKMRNNNRSGGNRSGGQRREMHKTTCTMCSSATQVPFKPTPGKPIRCRDCMNKV
;
A
#
# COMPACT_ATOMS: atom_id res chain seq x y z
N MET A 1 43.20 13.49 -29.14
CA MET A 1 43.31 14.08 -27.79
C MET A 1 42.20 13.44 -26.97
N ASN A 2 42.55 12.73 -25.92
CA ASN A 2 41.57 12.10 -25.04
C ASN A 2 41.21 13.13 -23.96
N ALA A 3 39.92 13.33 -23.71
CA ALA A 3 39.45 14.22 -22.66
C ALA A 3 39.65 13.57 -21.28
N SER A 4 40.04 14.36 -20.28
CA SER A 4 40.23 13.93 -18.89
C SER A 4 39.23 14.61 -17.94
N ALA A 5 39.26 14.24 -16.66
CA ALA A 5 38.39 14.82 -15.64
C ALA A 5 38.56 16.35 -15.56
N GLY A 6 37.47 17.09 -15.72
CA GLY A 6 37.46 18.55 -15.76
C GLY A 6 37.18 19.15 -17.14
N ASP A 7 37.36 18.39 -18.21
CA ASP A 7 37.15 18.86 -19.57
C ASP A 7 35.66 18.91 -19.95
N PHE A 8 35.32 19.84 -20.86
CA PHE A 8 34.02 19.85 -21.50
C PHE A 8 34.03 18.93 -22.71
N VAL A 9 33.11 17.96 -22.74
CA VAL A 9 32.99 16.96 -23.80
C VAL A 9 31.69 17.11 -24.55
N THR A 10 31.72 16.68 -25.82
CA THR A 10 30.56 16.57 -26.70
C THR A 10 30.35 15.12 -27.11
N PRO A 11 29.14 14.72 -27.55
CA PRO A 11 28.89 13.38 -28.06
C PRO A 11 29.91 13.00 -29.14
N GLY A 12 30.60 11.89 -28.95
CA GLY A 12 31.67 11.38 -29.83
C GLY A 12 33.09 11.77 -29.42
N THR A 13 33.29 12.57 -28.37
CA THR A 13 34.64 12.84 -27.83
C THR A 13 35.19 11.59 -27.13
N SER A 14 36.44 11.22 -27.44
CA SER A 14 37.15 10.12 -26.77
C SER A 14 37.55 10.49 -25.34
N VAL A 15 37.23 9.61 -24.39
CA VAL A 15 37.50 9.81 -22.96
C VAL A 15 38.63 8.89 -22.53
N ALA A 16 39.62 9.42 -21.82
CA ALA A 16 40.63 8.59 -21.15
C ALA A 16 40.03 8.05 -19.85
N VAL A 17 40.02 6.73 -19.69
CA VAL A 17 39.57 6.05 -18.47
C VAL A 17 40.76 5.27 -17.94
N ASP A 18 41.23 5.59 -16.74
CA ASP A 18 42.35 4.89 -16.10
C ASP A 18 41.90 3.50 -15.60
N GLU A 19 42.87 2.60 -15.46
CA GLU A 19 42.62 1.22 -15.01
C GLU A 19 42.11 1.22 -13.56
N GLY A 20 40.80 0.94 -13.38
CA GLY A 20 40.14 0.87 -12.08
C GLY A 20 38.87 1.71 -11.95
N LEU A 21 38.59 2.58 -12.92
CA LEU A 21 37.37 3.40 -12.91
C LEU A 21 36.18 2.68 -13.53
N THR A 22 35.03 2.80 -12.89
CA THR A 22 33.75 2.33 -13.43
C THR A 22 33.13 3.38 -14.34
N LEU A 23 32.47 2.93 -15.41
CA LEU A 23 31.78 3.81 -16.34
C LEU A 23 30.45 4.27 -15.71
N GLY A 24 30.30 5.57 -15.55
CA GLY A 24 29.08 6.21 -15.09
C GLY A 24 28.19 6.69 -16.24
N ASP A 25 27.20 7.51 -15.88
CA ASP A 25 26.25 8.06 -16.84
C ASP A 25 26.92 8.93 -17.91
N GLY A 26 26.50 8.71 -19.16
CA GLY A 26 26.96 9.52 -20.30
C GLY A 26 28.24 9.05 -20.99
N ILE A 27 28.76 7.86 -20.64
CA ILE A 27 29.91 7.24 -21.29
C ILE A 27 29.52 5.87 -21.85
N ILE A 28 29.96 5.59 -23.08
CA ILE A 28 29.70 4.31 -23.77
C ILE A 28 31.04 3.66 -24.10
N SER A 29 31.15 2.35 -23.84
CA SER A 29 32.26 1.54 -24.31
C SER A 29 32.00 1.08 -25.75
N THR A 30 32.94 1.35 -26.65
CA THR A 30 32.92 0.87 -28.04
C THR A 30 34.23 0.16 -28.37
N ASN A 31 34.26 -0.59 -29.48
CA ASN A 31 35.47 -1.28 -29.95
C ASN A 31 36.67 -0.35 -30.17
N SER A 32 36.43 0.95 -30.36
CA SER A 32 37.42 2.01 -30.56
C SER A 32 37.82 2.76 -29.28
N GLY A 33 37.32 2.34 -28.11
CA GLY A 33 37.57 2.98 -26.81
C GLY A 33 36.30 3.58 -26.18
N PHE A 34 36.49 4.39 -25.15
CA PHE A 34 35.42 5.04 -24.41
C PHE A 34 35.05 6.37 -25.06
N LEU A 35 33.75 6.57 -25.30
CA LEU A 35 33.21 7.76 -25.94
C LEU A 35 32.18 8.42 -25.03
N ALA A 36 32.19 9.75 -24.99
CA ALA A 36 31.11 10.52 -24.38
C ALA A 36 29.84 10.41 -25.26
N SER A 37 28.71 10.06 -24.65
CA SER A 37 27.39 10.07 -25.29
C SER A 37 26.62 11.38 -25.06
N LEU A 38 27.00 12.14 -24.03
CA LEU A 38 26.32 13.37 -23.61
C LEU A 38 27.26 14.56 -23.73
N SER A 39 26.69 15.77 -23.84
CA SER A 39 27.45 17.01 -23.78
C SER A 39 27.52 17.50 -22.33
N GLY A 40 28.71 17.69 -21.77
CA GLY A 40 28.84 18.11 -20.38
C GLY A 40 30.28 18.16 -19.90
N LYS A 41 30.47 18.40 -18.60
CA LYS A 41 31.79 18.38 -17.97
C LYS A 41 32.07 16.96 -17.48
N LEU A 42 33.24 16.41 -17.81
CA LEU A 42 33.69 15.16 -17.23
C LEU A 42 33.97 15.35 -15.74
N VAL A 43 33.34 14.55 -14.90
CA VAL A 43 33.53 14.54 -13.45
C VAL A 43 33.80 13.11 -13.01
N GLU A 44 34.83 12.96 -12.21
CA GLU A 44 35.16 11.72 -11.51
C GLU A 44 34.63 11.84 -10.08
N ASP A 45 33.73 10.92 -9.70
CA ASP A 45 33.18 10.84 -8.34
C ASP A 45 33.30 9.39 -7.83
N ASN A 46 33.95 9.19 -6.69
CA ASN A 46 34.14 7.90 -6.03
C ASN A 46 34.60 6.75 -6.97
N GLY A 47 35.55 7.01 -7.87
CA GLY A 47 36.07 6.02 -8.81
C GLY A 47 35.13 5.72 -9.99
N THR A 48 34.10 6.53 -10.21
CA THR A 48 33.23 6.48 -11.40
C THR A 48 33.41 7.74 -12.24
N ILE A 49 33.67 7.58 -13.54
CA ILE A 49 33.73 8.71 -14.49
C ILE A 49 32.34 8.89 -15.10
N SER A 50 31.78 10.10 -15.00
CA SER A 50 30.49 10.45 -15.60
C SER A 50 30.52 11.82 -16.28
N VAL A 51 29.59 12.05 -17.20
CA VAL A 51 29.43 13.35 -17.87
C VAL A 51 28.35 14.15 -17.14
N GLN A 52 28.77 15.18 -16.40
CA GLN A 52 27.86 16.07 -15.70
C GLN A 52 27.35 17.17 -16.66
N ILE A 53 26.05 17.17 -16.93
CA ILE A 53 25.43 18.21 -17.74
C ILE A 53 25.06 19.39 -16.83
N LYS A 54 25.60 20.58 -17.14
CA LYS A 54 25.21 21.82 -16.46
C LYS A 54 23.71 22.02 -16.64
N GLY A 55 22.99 21.93 -15.52
CA GLY A 55 21.56 22.18 -15.49
C GLY A 55 20.69 21.03 -15.98
N SER A 56 21.16 19.79 -16.13
CA SER A 56 20.26 18.62 -16.29
C SER A 56 20.86 17.35 -15.70
N THR A 57 20.78 17.21 -14.39
CA THR A 57 20.88 15.90 -13.76
C THR A 57 19.51 15.25 -13.81
N ALA A 58 19.45 13.98 -14.22
CA ALA A 58 18.21 13.22 -14.14
C ALA A 58 17.69 13.30 -12.70
N ASN A 59 16.40 13.62 -12.53
CA ASN A 59 15.81 13.72 -11.21
C ASN A 59 15.56 12.31 -10.64
N MET A 60 16.65 11.67 -10.22
CA MET A 60 16.65 10.34 -9.62
C MET A 60 16.48 10.45 -8.09
N PRO A 61 15.52 9.72 -7.50
CA PRO A 61 15.38 9.64 -6.06
C PRO A 61 16.49 8.79 -5.46
N LYS A 62 17.03 9.23 -4.33
CA LYS A 62 18.00 8.51 -3.49
C LYS A 62 17.36 8.07 -2.18
N ILE A 63 17.98 7.10 -1.54
CA ILE A 63 17.58 6.67 -0.19
C ILE A 63 17.78 7.86 0.76
N GLY A 64 16.76 8.17 1.56
CA GLY A 64 16.75 9.30 2.48
C GLY A 64 16.12 10.58 1.93
N ASP A 65 15.83 10.66 0.63
CA ASP A 65 15.18 11.83 0.04
C ASP A 65 13.74 11.98 0.54
N ILE A 66 13.33 13.24 0.78
CA ILE A 66 11.95 13.60 1.06
C ILE A 66 11.26 13.93 -0.25
N VAL A 67 10.12 13.29 -0.48
CA VAL A 67 9.36 13.37 -1.72
C VAL A 67 7.93 13.77 -1.44
N ILE A 68 7.37 14.58 -2.34
CA ILE A 68 5.93 14.85 -2.41
C ILE A 68 5.38 13.98 -3.53
N GLY A 69 4.36 13.19 -3.21
CA GLY A 69 3.67 12.33 -4.15
C GLY A 69 2.16 12.43 -4.03
N GLN A 70 1.48 11.97 -5.06
CA GLN A 70 0.04 11.78 -5.07
C GLN A 70 -0.27 10.29 -4.96
N VAL A 71 -1.21 9.91 -4.10
CA VAL A 71 -1.67 8.52 -4.02
C VAL A 71 -2.34 8.14 -5.35
N ASN A 72 -1.74 7.18 -6.05
CA ASN A 72 -2.23 6.71 -7.35
C ASN A 72 -3.17 5.52 -7.17
N ARG A 73 -2.73 4.52 -6.40
CA ARG A 73 -3.46 3.28 -6.19
C ARG A 73 -3.34 2.80 -4.76
N LEU A 74 -4.43 2.27 -4.23
CA LEU A 74 -4.48 1.67 -2.91
C LEU A 74 -4.81 0.19 -3.01
N ASN A 75 -3.95 -0.63 -2.45
CA ASN A 75 -4.19 -2.04 -2.21
C ASN A 75 -4.54 -2.25 -0.73
N ALA A 76 -4.85 -3.49 -0.34
CA ALA A 76 -5.21 -3.80 1.04
C ALA A 76 -4.11 -3.40 2.03
N LYS A 77 -2.84 -3.68 1.69
CA LYS A 77 -1.68 -3.46 2.57
C LYS A 77 -0.62 -2.49 2.04
N THR A 78 -0.77 -2.01 0.81
CA THR A 78 0.20 -1.09 0.20
C THR A 78 -0.52 0.10 -0.41
N ALA A 79 0.10 1.26 -0.30
CA ALA A 79 -0.28 2.45 -1.04
C ALA A 79 0.81 2.76 -2.06
N GLU A 80 0.43 2.79 -3.33
CA GLU A 80 1.29 3.22 -4.42
C GLU A 80 1.13 4.74 -4.59
N ILE A 81 2.23 5.48 -4.37
CA ILE A 81 2.31 6.91 -4.57
C ILE A 81 3.07 7.22 -5.85
N ARG A 82 2.52 8.14 -6.65
CA ARG A 82 3.19 8.75 -7.79
C ARG A 82 4.01 9.94 -7.31
N ILE A 83 5.32 9.89 -7.45
CA ILE A 83 6.20 10.98 -7.03
C ILE A 83 6.04 12.16 -7.99
N LEU A 84 5.83 13.35 -7.43
CA LEU A 84 5.67 14.61 -8.17
C LEU A 84 6.90 15.49 -8.02
N HIS A 85 7.49 15.55 -6.83
CA HIS A 85 8.58 16.45 -6.50
C HIS A 85 9.51 15.86 -5.43
N ILE A 86 10.80 16.20 -5.47
CA ILE A 86 11.82 15.82 -4.48
C ILE A 86 12.34 17.09 -3.84
N GLU A 87 12.16 17.26 -2.53
CA GLU A 87 12.39 18.55 -1.84
C GLU A 87 13.89 18.86 -1.68
N ASN A 88 14.70 17.84 -1.40
CA ASN A 88 16.11 18.01 -1.04
C ASN A 88 17.06 18.15 -2.24
N LYS A 89 16.55 18.51 -3.43
CA LYS A 89 17.33 18.50 -4.67
C LYS A 89 17.07 19.72 -5.54
N ASP A 90 18.15 20.41 -5.90
CA ASP A 90 18.12 21.50 -6.88
C ASP A 90 17.66 20.96 -8.25
N GLY A 91 16.51 21.43 -8.73
CA GLY A 91 15.83 20.89 -9.91
C GLY A 91 14.87 19.72 -9.62
N GLY A 92 14.46 19.55 -8.36
CA GLY A 92 13.49 18.56 -7.92
C GLY A 92 12.11 18.69 -8.56
N GLU A 93 11.78 19.84 -9.17
CA GLU A 93 10.58 20.05 -9.98
C GLU A 93 10.59 19.29 -11.31
N ARG A 94 11.75 18.77 -11.72
CA ARG A 94 11.85 18.02 -12.96
C ARG A 94 11.18 16.67 -12.84
N THR A 95 10.58 16.27 -13.95
CA THR A 95 9.92 14.97 -14.07
C THR A 95 10.90 13.84 -13.80
N ILE A 96 10.49 12.93 -12.94
CA ILE A 96 11.22 11.73 -12.57
C ILE A 96 11.09 10.71 -13.72
N PRO A 97 12.13 9.90 -14.01
CA PRO A 97 12.04 8.84 -15.01
C PRO A 97 10.86 7.88 -14.75
N ALA A 98 10.19 7.43 -15.82
CA ALA A 98 8.97 6.62 -15.71
C ALA A 98 9.16 5.33 -14.89
N LEU A 99 10.34 4.72 -14.95
CA LEU A 99 10.68 3.50 -14.19
C LEU A 99 10.79 3.73 -12.67
N LYS A 100 10.94 4.98 -12.24
CA LYS A 100 11.13 5.39 -10.84
C LYS A 100 10.04 6.38 -10.38
N LEU A 101 8.94 6.45 -11.12
CA LEU A 101 7.85 7.39 -10.91
C LEU A 101 6.94 6.98 -9.74
N PHE A 102 6.91 5.70 -9.39
CA PHE A 102 6.04 5.15 -8.36
C PHE A 102 6.87 4.61 -7.19
N ALA A 103 6.38 4.84 -5.97
CA ALA A 103 6.91 4.27 -4.75
C ALA A 103 5.79 3.64 -3.93
N ASP A 104 6.09 2.53 -3.28
CA ASP A 104 5.15 1.82 -2.41
C ASP A 104 5.39 2.16 -0.94
N ILE A 105 4.32 2.40 -0.21
CA ILE A 105 4.32 2.53 1.25
C ILE A 105 3.51 1.38 1.83
N TYR A 106 4.12 0.62 2.75
CA TYR A 106 3.44 -0.47 3.43
C TYR A 106 2.69 0.04 4.67
N VAL A 107 1.63 -0.65 5.11
CA VAL A 107 0.79 -0.15 6.22
C VAL A 107 1.55 0.06 7.52
N THR A 108 2.59 -0.76 7.77
CA THR A 108 3.44 -0.58 8.94
C THR A 108 4.27 0.69 8.86
N ASP A 109 4.41 1.33 7.70
CA ASP A 109 5.29 2.48 7.53
C ASP A 109 4.50 3.79 7.47
N PHE A 110 3.19 3.75 7.76
CA PHE A 110 2.35 4.94 7.77
C PHE A 110 2.51 5.78 9.05
N VAL A 111 2.19 5.19 10.18
CA VAL A 111 2.18 5.86 11.49
C VAL A 111 2.35 4.80 12.58
N ASP A 112 2.68 5.24 13.79
CA ASP A 112 2.73 4.36 14.95
C ASP A 112 1.33 4.09 15.53
N ARG A 113 0.39 3.65 14.70
CA ARG A 113 -0.95 3.23 15.09
C ARG A 113 -1.34 2.03 14.25
N TYR A 114 -2.04 1.06 14.84
CA TYR A 114 -2.46 -0.13 14.09
C TYR A 114 -3.49 0.26 13.02
N ILE A 115 -3.13 0.19 11.75
CA ILE A 115 -4.05 0.44 10.65
C ILE A 115 -4.36 -0.91 9.97
N PRO A 116 -5.64 -1.31 9.88
CA PRO A 116 -6.01 -2.57 9.22
C PRO A 116 -5.77 -2.57 7.71
N SER A 117 -6.02 -1.44 7.04
CA SER A 117 -5.87 -1.29 5.59
C SER A 117 -5.33 0.06 5.18
N ALA A 118 -4.54 0.11 4.10
CA ALA A 118 -3.97 1.36 3.58
C ALA A 118 -5.01 2.42 3.22
N GLY A 119 -6.19 2.00 2.78
CA GLY A 119 -7.29 2.92 2.52
C GLY A 119 -7.74 3.70 3.76
N ASP A 120 -7.65 3.13 4.96
CA ASP A 120 -8.12 3.79 6.17
C ASP A 120 -7.20 4.97 6.58
N ALA A 121 -5.95 4.95 6.12
CA ALA A 121 -4.95 5.99 6.37
C ALA A 121 -4.88 7.07 5.28
N MET A 122 -5.16 6.72 4.03
CA MET A 122 -5.05 7.62 2.88
C MET A 122 -5.99 7.21 1.76
N ARG A 123 -6.37 8.15 0.90
CA ARG A 123 -7.23 7.91 -0.28
C ARG A 123 -6.53 8.27 -1.57
N SER A 124 -7.03 7.72 -2.67
CA SER A 124 -6.61 8.08 -4.01
C SER A 124 -6.67 9.60 -4.18
N ARG A 125 -5.66 10.16 -4.83
CA ARG A 125 -5.47 11.61 -5.06
C ARG A 125 -5.06 12.46 -3.85
N ASP A 126 -5.00 11.90 -2.65
CA ASP A 126 -4.39 12.60 -1.52
C ASP A 126 -2.92 12.91 -1.86
N ILE A 127 -2.45 14.10 -1.44
CA ILE A 127 -1.05 14.51 -1.59
C ILE A 127 -0.33 14.16 -0.30
N VAL A 128 0.77 13.43 -0.41
CA VAL A 128 1.52 12.84 0.70
C VAL A 128 2.98 13.26 0.60
N ARG A 129 3.55 13.68 1.74
CA ARG A 129 4.98 13.84 1.92
C ARG A 129 5.54 12.57 2.56
N ALA A 130 6.51 11.94 1.93
CA ALA A 130 7.09 10.68 2.39
C ALA A 130 8.61 10.69 2.21
N LYS A 131 9.31 9.85 2.97
CA LYS A 131 10.76 9.67 2.86
C LYS A 131 11.07 8.35 2.17
N ILE A 132 12.00 8.35 1.22
CA ILE A 132 12.44 7.13 0.52
C ILE A 132 13.31 6.27 1.45
N THR A 133 12.93 5.02 1.64
CA THR A 133 13.64 4.06 2.50
C THR A 133 14.42 3.02 1.69
N GLN A 134 13.91 2.63 0.52
CA GLN A 134 14.52 1.61 -0.33
C GLN A 134 14.43 2.02 -1.80
N PHE A 135 15.51 1.81 -2.57
CA PHE A 135 15.58 2.16 -4.00
C PHE A 135 15.42 0.96 -4.95
N GLU A 136 15.95 -0.21 -4.57
CA GLU A 136 15.89 -1.46 -5.34
C GLU A 136 15.37 -2.61 -4.47
N PRO A 137 14.57 -3.55 -5.01
CA PRO A 137 14.17 -3.69 -6.42
C PRO A 137 13.05 -2.74 -6.86
N MET A 138 12.26 -2.23 -5.92
CA MET A 138 11.20 -1.24 -6.12
C MET A 138 11.37 -0.11 -5.09
N LEU A 139 10.98 1.10 -5.47
CA LEU A 139 11.04 2.25 -4.58
C LEU A 139 10.04 2.05 -3.44
N LYS A 140 10.54 2.17 -2.21
CA LYS A 140 9.68 2.21 -1.02
C LYS A 140 9.84 3.52 -0.29
N ALA A 141 8.75 3.97 0.29
CA ALA A 141 8.71 5.16 1.10
C ALA A 141 8.06 4.89 2.47
N SER A 142 8.28 5.79 3.41
CA SER A 142 7.74 5.76 4.77
C SER A 142 7.25 7.14 5.18
N THR A 143 6.19 7.19 5.98
CA THR A 143 5.69 8.41 6.62
C THR A 143 5.77 8.36 8.15
N ARG A 144 6.29 7.25 8.72
CA ARG A 144 6.31 7.02 10.17
C ARG A 144 7.41 7.81 10.91
N GLU A 145 8.57 8.04 10.29
CA GLU A 145 9.78 8.49 10.99
C GLU A 145 9.75 9.94 11.48
N ASN A 146 9.04 10.83 10.78
CA ASN A 146 9.02 12.26 11.07
C ASN A 146 7.57 12.78 11.04
N PRO A 147 7.11 13.53 12.06
CA PRO A 147 5.77 14.15 12.12
C PRO A 147 5.43 15.09 10.95
N GLU A 148 6.44 15.58 10.23
CA GLU A 148 6.28 16.38 9.02
C GLU A 148 5.88 15.54 7.80
N LEU A 149 6.02 14.21 7.88
CA LEU A 149 5.62 13.28 6.84
C LEU A 149 4.16 12.85 7.05
N GLY A 150 3.50 12.48 5.95
CA GLY A 150 2.09 12.12 5.94
C GLY A 150 1.32 12.91 4.89
N VAL A 151 0.00 12.89 5.01
CA VAL A 151 -0.93 13.58 4.10
C VAL A 151 -0.82 15.09 4.34
N LEU A 152 -0.53 15.84 3.27
CA LEU A 152 -0.50 17.31 3.22
C LEU A 152 -1.83 17.89 2.77
N HIS A 153 -2.51 17.20 1.84
CA HIS A 153 -3.77 17.65 1.27
C HIS A 153 -4.66 16.45 1.00
N ALA A 154 -5.92 16.55 1.44
CA ALA A 154 -6.93 15.54 1.23
C ALA A 154 -8.26 16.18 0.82
N ILE A 155 -8.97 15.46 -0.04
CA ILE A 155 -10.30 15.84 -0.51
C ILE A 155 -11.35 14.89 0.05
N CYS A 156 -12.53 15.43 0.28
CA CYS A 156 -13.68 14.68 0.76
C CYS A 156 -14.16 13.71 -0.34
N PRO A 157 -14.18 12.39 -0.11
CA PRO A 157 -14.65 11.42 -1.11
C PRO A 157 -16.08 11.67 -1.64
N PRO A 158 -17.09 12.02 -0.80
CA PRO A 158 -18.45 12.24 -1.29
C PRO A 158 -18.64 13.53 -2.10
N CYS A 159 -18.05 14.65 -1.69
CA CYS A 159 -18.36 15.96 -2.31
C CYS A 159 -17.17 16.64 -3.00
N GLY A 160 -15.94 16.18 -2.79
CA GLY A 160 -14.72 16.78 -3.36
C GLY A 160 -14.24 18.06 -2.67
N GLU A 161 -14.85 18.45 -1.55
CA GLU A 161 -14.43 19.62 -0.77
C GLU A 161 -13.12 19.33 -0.02
N ILE A 162 -12.32 20.36 0.26
CA ILE A 162 -11.07 20.20 1.02
C ILE A 162 -11.42 19.84 2.47
N LEU A 163 -10.78 18.78 2.98
CA LEU A 163 -10.97 18.34 4.36
C LEU A 163 -10.26 19.28 5.34
N GLN A 164 -10.88 19.51 6.49
CA GLN A 164 -10.32 20.29 7.58
C GLN A 164 -9.95 19.39 8.75
N LYS A 165 -8.96 19.82 9.54
CA LYS A 165 -8.56 19.15 10.78
C LYS A 165 -9.71 19.29 11.77
N SER A 166 -10.11 18.18 12.39
CA SER A 166 -11.14 18.20 13.43
C SER A 166 -10.98 17.03 14.37
N ASP A 167 -11.17 17.27 15.65
CA ASP A 167 -11.17 16.25 16.70
C ASP A 167 -12.58 16.02 17.29
N SER A 168 -13.62 16.28 16.48
CA SER A 168 -15.01 16.28 16.94
C SER A 168 -15.55 14.88 17.26
N LEU A 169 -15.01 13.85 16.62
CA LEU A 169 -15.38 12.46 16.84
C LEU A 169 -14.17 11.69 17.35
N PRO A 170 -14.39 10.71 18.25
CA PRO A 170 -13.29 9.87 18.71
C PRO A 170 -12.66 9.14 17.52
N ASP A 171 -11.33 9.15 17.49
CA ASP A 171 -10.46 8.51 16.51
C ASP A 171 -10.42 9.11 15.10
N PHE A 172 -11.31 10.05 14.77
CA PHE A 172 -11.32 10.72 13.48
C PHE A 172 -10.69 12.10 13.59
N ASN A 173 -9.78 12.40 12.66
CA ASN A 173 -8.97 13.61 12.68
C ASN A 173 -9.30 14.60 11.55
N VAL A 174 -10.18 14.21 10.62
CA VAL A 174 -10.63 15.07 9.52
C VAL A 174 -12.15 15.09 9.39
N SER A 175 -12.68 16.25 9.05
CA SER A 175 -14.08 16.46 8.70
C SER A 175 -14.24 17.32 7.47
N CYS A 176 -15.37 17.14 6.79
CA CYS A 176 -15.76 17.97 5.67
C CYS A 176 -16.62 19.14 6.16
N PRO A 177 -16.32 20.39 5.78
CA PRO A 177 -17.14 21.54 6.14
C PRO A 177 -18.50 21.58 5.40
N ARG A 178 -18.65 20.78 4.34
CA ARG A 178 -19.82 20.81 3.45
C ARG A 178 -20.81 19.66 3.67
N CYS A 179 -20.34 18.51 4.12
CA CYS A 179 -21.16 17.31 4.30
C CYS A 179 -20.74 16.56 5.56
N ASP A 180 -21.55 15.60 5.98
CA ASP A 180 -21.35 14.85 7.23
C ASP A 180 -20.22 13.80 7.17
N TYR A 181 -19.24 14.00 6.27
CA TYR A 181 -18.10 13.11 6.16
C TYR A 181 -17.08 13.43 7.25
N SER A 182 -16.81 12.44 8.08
CA SER A 182 -15.67 12.39 8.99
C SER A 182 -14.84 11.15 8.71
N GLY A 183 -13.54 11.22 8.94
CA GLY A 183 -12.67 10.08 8.75
C GLY A 183 -11.31 10.24 9.41
N TYR A 184 -10.47 9.23 9.20
CA TYR A 184 -9.09 9.25 9.60
C TYR A 184 -8.19 9.40 8.38
N ARG A 185 -7.14 10.22 8.50
CA ARG A 185 -6.01 10.30 7.58
C ARG A 185 -4.72 10.35 8.36
N VAL A 186 -3.62 9.85 7.81
CA VAL A 186 -2.30 10.02 8.46
C VAL A 186 -1.84 11.42 8.17
N LEU A 187 -2.10 12.37 9.07
CA LEU A 187 -1.87 13.78 8.84
C LEU A 187 -0.40 14.13 9.06
N SER A 188 0.16 14.94 8.16
CA SER A 188 1.42 15.66 8.40
C SER A 188 1.14 16.93 9.21
N ASN A 189 2.13 17.43 9.94
CA ASN A 189 2.12 18.77 10.52
C ASN A 189 1.85 19.88 9.47
N GLY A 190 2.23 19.64 8.21
CA GLY A 190 1.95 20.51 7.06
C GLY A 190 0.54 20.42 6.48
N PHE A 191 -0.36 19.61 7.05
CA PHE A 191 -1.71 19.41 6.49
C PHE A 191 -2.46 20.75 6.38
N GLY A 192 -2.91 21.08 5.16
CA GLY A 192 -3.59 22.34 4.84
C GLY A 192 -2.68 23.55 4.59
N HIS A 193 -1.37 23.46 4.86
CA HIS A 193 -0.40 24.53 4.61
C HIS A 193 0.45 24.28 3.36
N GLY A 194 0.44 23.06 2.82
CA GLY A 194 1.14 22.72 1.59
C GLY A 194 2.63 22.49 1.83
N TYR A 195 3.49 23.21 1.10
CA TYR A 195 4.94 23.01 1.14
C TYR A 195 5.58 23.58 2.43
N THR A 196 5.11 24.74 2.89
CA THR A 196 5.65 25.42 4.07
C THR A 196 4.94 24.93 5.32
N ILE A 197 5.68 24.32 6.25
CA ILE A 197 5.15 23.94 7.55
C ILE A 197 5.34 25.13 8.52
N PRO A 198 4.27 25.64 9.16
CA PRO A 198 4.42 26.66 10.19
C PRO A 198 5.15 26.08 11.42
N GLU A 199 6.13 26.81 11.93
CA GLU A 199 6.80 26.46 13.19
C GLU A 199 5.77 26.46 14.34
N GLY A 200 5.49 25.28 14.91
CA GLY A 200 4.51 25.10 15.99
C GLY A 200 3.20 24.40 15.59
N ALA A 201 3.02 24.00 14.33
CA ALA A 201 1.88 23.16 13.94
C ALA A 201 2.03 21.74 14.52
N ASN A 202 1.28 21.40 15.57
CA ASN A 202 1.26 20.06 16.17
C ASN A 202 -0.01 19.29 15.77
N VAL A 203 -0.01 18.77 14.54
CA VAL A 203 -1.11 17.94 14.00
C VAL A 203 -0.91 16.48 14.38
N GLU A 204 0.32 16.09 14.71
CA GLU A 204 0.69 14.72 15.11
C GLU A 204 -0.16 14.19 16.27
N SER A 205 -0.51 15.05 17.24
CA SER A 205 -1.40 14.68 18.35
C SER A 205 -2.74 14.09 17.88
N LEU A 206 -3.26 14.53 16.73
CA LEU A 206 -4.51 14.01 16.13
C LEU A 206 -4.35 12.63 15.48
N ASN A 207 -3.12 12.19 15.21
CA ASN A 207 -2.86 10.84 14.70
C ASN A 207 -2.91 9.79 15.82
N ARG A 208 -2.82 10.21 17.09
CA ARG A 208 -2.92 9.35 18.29
C ARG A 208 -2.01 8.11 18.22
N PRO A 209 -0.68 8.30 18.16
CA PRO A 209 0.25 7.18 18.10
C PRO A 209 0.13 6.30 19.36
N GLY A 210 0.23 4.99 19.18
CA GLY A 210 0.13 3.97 20.23
C GLY A 210 -1.29 3.62 20.67
N GLU A 211 -2.30 4.46 20.36
CA GLU A 211 -3.67 4.24 20.81
C GLU A 211 -4.42 3.19 19.99
N ARG A 212 -5.17 2.32 20.69
CA ARG A 212 -6.11 1.40 20.06
C ARG A 212 -7.34 2.16 19.55
N TRP A 213 -8.00 1.59 18.55
CA TRP A 213 -9.26 2.13 18.03
C TRP A 213 -10.40 1.87 19.02
N SER A 214 -11.33 2.82 19.10
CA SER A 214 -12.60 2.59 19.78
C SER A 214 -13.43 1.52 19.05
N SER A 215 -14.32 0.86 19.79
CA SER A 215 -15.21 -0.17 19.22
C SER A 215 -16.14 0.34 18.13
N GLU A 216 -16.41 1.65 18.09
CA GLU A 216 -17.21 2.30 17.04
C GLU A 216 -16.37 2.51 15.77
N ALA A 217 -15.14 3.00 15.92
CA ALA A 217 -14.21 3.18 14.81
C ALA A 217 -13.79 1.84 14.19
N GLU A 218 -13.53 0.80 14.99
CA GLU A 218 -13.17 -0.54 14.51
C GLU A 218 -14.22 -1.15 13.56
N LYS A 219 -15.50 -0.81 13.74
CA LYS A 219 -16.59 -1.25 12.86
C LYS A 219 -16.50 -0.62 11.48
N MET A 220 -15.91 0.56 11.35
CA MET A 220 -15.77 1.32 10.10
C MET A 220 -14.52 0.95 9.30
N LEU A 221 -13.47 0.46 9.97
CA LEU A 221 -12.20 0.08 9.35
C LEU A 221 -12.31 -1.14 8.40
N GLY A 222 -11.39 -1.19 7.45
CA GLY A 222 -11.26 -2.23 6.45
C GLY A 222 -10.49 -3.45 6.96
N HIS A 223 -11.20 -4.49 7.41
CA HIS A 223 -10.59 -5.76 7.81
C HIS A 223 -10.38 -6.71 6.61
N ASP A 224 -9.26 -7.43 6.60
CA ASP A 224 -8.93 -8.56 5.70
C ASP A 224 -9.04 -8.30 4.19
N GLY A 225 -8.85 -7.05 3.74
CA GLY A 225 -8.97 -6.69 2.32
C GLY A 225 -10.38 -6.84 1.75
N VAL A 226 -11.38 -7.16 2.59
CA VAL A 226 -12.78 -7.32 2.19
C VAL A 226 -13.61 -6.22 2.82
N ARG A 227 -13.55 -5.04 2.18
CA ARG A 227 -14.64 -4.09 2.12
C ARG A 227 -14.56 -3.25 0.81
N PRO A 228 -15.70 -2.71 0.33
CA PRO A 228 -15.92 -2.27 -1.05
C PRO A 228 -15.24 -0.94 -1.43
N TYR A 229 -14.08 -0.63 -0.85
CA TYR A 229 -13.32 0.57 -1.21
C TYR A 229 -12.44 0.38 -2.45
N LEU A 230 -12.30 -0.86 -2.91
CA LEU A 230 -11.83 -1.18 -4.26
C LEU A 230 -12.95 -1.10 -5.31
N SER A 231 -14.20 -0.89 -4.90
CA SER A 231 -15.24 -0.57 -5.87
C SER A 231 -15.14 0.93 -6.19
N PRO A 232 -15.26 1.32 -7.47
CA PRO A 232 -15.30 2.73 -7.88
C PRO A 232 -16.25 3.60 -7.03
N LEU A 233 -17.24 3.02 -6.34
CA LEU A 233 -18.17 3.72 -5.44
C LEU A 233 -17.52 4.46 -4.26
N ALA A 234 -16.33 4.08 -3.79
CA ALA A 234 -15.67 4.79 -2.68
C ALA A 234 -14.88 6.03 -3.13
N ASP A 235 -14.47 6.08 -4.40
CA ASP A 235 -13.86 7.27 -5.03
C ASP A 235 -14.88 8.12 -5.81
N PHE A 236 -16.06 7.57 -6.13
CA PHE A 236 -17.17 8.28 -6.77
C PHE A 236 -18.28 8.59 -5.77
N ARG A 237 -18.22 9.76 -5.13
CA ARG A 237 -19.38 10.58 -4.68
C ARG A 237 -20.65 9.85 -4.23
N ARG A 238 -20.54 8.73 -3.51
CA ARG A 238 -21.70 8.05 -2.91
C ARG A 238 -21.43 7.93 -1.43
N GLY A 239 -22.26 8.61 -0.66
CA GLY A 239 -22.15 8.72 0.78
C GLY A 239 -22.34 7.37 1.51
N ILE A 240 -22.31 7.48 2.83
CA ILE A 240 -22.32 6.42 3.84
C ILE A 240 -23.48 5.41 3.73
N ASN A 241 -24.57 5.78 3.06
CA ASN A 241 -25.77 4.94 2.94
C ASN A 241 -25.68 4.03 1.71
N HIS A 242 -24.89 2.96 1.79
CA HIS A 242 -25.11 1.80 0.93
C HIS A 242 -25.45 0.59 1.80
N GLU A 243 -26.70 0.18 1.75
CA GLU A 243 -27.12 -1.11 2.28
C GLU A 243 -26.37 -2.21 1.53
N VAL A 244 -25.61 -3.02 2.28
CA VAL A 244 -24.92 -4.18 1.72
C VAL A 244 -25.96 -5.04 1.01
N PRO A 245 -25.81 -5.32 -0.30
CA PRO A 245 -26.75 -6.16 -1.02
C PRO A 245 -26.94 -7.48 -0.29
N ALA A 246 -28.20 -7.94 -0.17
CA ALA A 246 -28.56 -9.10 0.63
C ALA A 246 -27.74 -10.36 0.30
N PHE A 247 -27.23 -10.48 -0.94
CA PHE A 247 -26.36 -11.58 -1.36
C PHE A 247 -24.97 -11.55 -0.71
N VAL A 248 -24.38 -10.36 -0.49
CA VAL A 248 -23.08 -10.17 0.17
C VAL A 248 -23.20 -10.34 1.69
N ALA A 249 -24.29 -9.85 2.27
CA ALA A 249 -24.59 -10.05 3.70
C ALA A 249 -24.75 -11.54 4.05
N LYS A 250 -25.39 -12.32 3.15
CA LYS A 250 -25.48 -13.78 3.27
C LYS A 250 -24.13 -14.48 3.21
N MET A 251 -23.19 -14.02 2.36
CA MET A 251 -21.84 -14.60 2.29
C MET A 251 -21.02 -14.35 3.56
N ARG A 252 -21.19 -13.19 4.23
CA ARG A 252 -20.51 -12.88 5.50
C ARG A 252 -21.00 -13.71 6.67
N ASN A 253 -22.30 -14.02 6.73
CA ASN A 253 -22.84 -14.92 7.75
C ASN A 253 -22.31 -16.36 7.61
N ASN A 254 -21.99 -16.80 6.39
CA ASN A 254 -21.41 -18.12 6.16
C ASN A 254 -19.98 -18.28 6.69
N ASN A 255 -19.19 -17.20 6.80
CA ASN A 255 -17.81 -17.28 7.31
C ASN A 255 -17.69 -17.08 8.84
N ARG A 256 -18.75 -16.63 9.52
CA ARG A 256 -18.80 -16.63 11.00
C ARG A 256 -19.42 -17.89 11.60
N SER A 257 -20.05 -18.72 10.78
CA SER A 257 -20.41 -20.11 11.13
C SER A 257 -19.43 -21.10 10.51
N GLY A 258 -18.14 -20.90 10.77
CA GLY A 258 -17.11 -21.93 10.63
C GLY A 258 -17.34 -23.04 11.67
N GLY A 259 -18.39 -23.82 11.48
CA GLY A 259 -18.80 -24.85 12.42
C GLY A 259 -19.99 -25.68 11.95
N ASN A 260 -20.17 -25.91 10.64
CA ASN A 260 -20.92 -27.08 10.19
C ASN A 260 -20.67 -27.40 8.71
N ARG A 261 -19.58 -28.12 8.45
CA ARG A 261 -19.48 -28.96 7.26
C ARG A 261 -20.47 -30.12 7.42
N SER A 262 -21.68 -30.01 6.89
CA SER A 262 -22.46 -31.19 6.49
C SER A 262 -23.63 -30.86 5.57
N GLY A 263 -23.31 -30.49 4.32
CA GLY A 263 -24.19 -30.70 3.19
C GLY A 263 -24.09 -32.16 2.72
N GLY A 264 -24.44 -33.11 3.59
CA GLY A 264 -24.59 -34.51 3.23
C GLY A 264 -26.05 -34.77 2.91
N GLN A 265 -26.35 -35.20 1.68
CA GLN A 265 -27.66 -35.74 1.31
C GLN A 265 -28.19 -36.66 2.42
N ARG A 266 -29.43 -36.43 2.88
CA ARG A 266 -30.10 -37.30 3.87
C ARG A 266 -30.12 -38.72 3.29
N ARG A 267 -29.30 -39.62 3.84
CA ARG A 267 -29.30 -41.04 3.48
C ARG A 267 -30.61 -41.67 3.97
N GLU A 268 -31.30 -42.42 3.10
CA GLU A 268 -32.48 -43.19 3.48
C GLU A 268 -32.08 -44.31 4.45
N MET A 269 -32.86 -44.46 5.53
CA MET A 269 -32.60 -45.44 6.59
C MET A 269 -33.31 -46.75 6.27
N HIS A 270 -32.57 -47.85 6.14
CA HIS A 270 -33.10 -49.18 5.87
C HIS A 270 -33.28 -49.97 7.18
N LYS A 271 -34.46 -50.55 7.39
CA LYS A 271 -34.76 -51.41 8.55
C LYS A 271 -34.09 -52.77 8.41
N THR A 272 -33.40 -53.23 9.46
CA THR A 272 -32.69 -54.51 9.50
C THR A 272 -32.51 -54.98 10.95
N THR A 273 -32.21 -56.26 11.16
CA THR A 273 -31.90 -56.81 12.48
C THR A 273 -30.40 -56.82 12.74
N CYS A 274 -30.00 -56.51 13.98
CA CYS A 274 -28.60 -56.55 14.41
C CYS A 274 -28.14 -58.01 14.59
N THR A 275 -27.00 -58.39 14.04
CA THR A 275 -26.48 -59.77 14.13
C THR A 275 -25.86 -60.11 15.49
N MET A 276 -25.58 -59.12 16.35
CA MET A 276 -24.95 -59.35 17.68
C MET A 276 -25.96 -59.42 18.83
N CYS A 277 -27.01 -58.60 18.79
CA CYS A 277 -28.01 -58.52 19.86
C CYS A 277 -29.43 -58.82 19.39
N SER A 278 -29.60 -59.16 18.10
CA SER A 278 -30.88 -59.53 17.48
C SER A 278 -31.99 -58.48 17.54
N SER A 279 -31.70 -57.24 17.94
CA SER A 279 -32.69 -56.17 17.99
C SER A 279 -32.96 -55.55 16.62
N ALA A 280 -34.20 -55.10 16.40
CA ALA A 280 -34.61 -54.41 15.19
C ALA A 280 -34.04 -52.99 15.17
N THR A 281 -33.27 -52.65 14.13
CA THR A 281 -32.57 -51.36 14.01
C THR A 281 -32.61 -50.81 12.58
N GLN A 282 -32.11 -49.58 12.41
CA GLN A 282 -32.09 -48.91 11.11
C GLN A 282 -30.66 -48.48 10.78
N VAL A 283 -30.24 -48.72 9.54
CA VAL A 283 -28.89 -48.41 9.05
C VAL A 283 -28.94 -47.53 7.80
N PRO A 284 -27.98 -46.61 7.59
CA PRO A 284 -28.00 -45.64 6.49
C PRO A 284 -27.46 -46.22 5.16
N PHE A 285 -27.43 -47.55 5.00
CA PHE A 285 -26.98 -48.26 3.80
C PHE A 285 -27.80 -49.54 3.60
N LYS A 286 -28.01 -49.96 2.34
CA LYS A 286 -28.80 -51.16 2.04
C LYS A 286 -28.05 -52.43 2.47
N PRO A 287 -28.60 -53.25 3.39
CA PRO A 287 -27.89 -54.42 3.90
C PRO A 287 -27.67 -55.47 2.80
N THR A 288 -26.44 -55.98 2.70
CA THR A 288 -26.04 -57.00 1.73
C THR A 288 -25.98 -58.38 2.41
N PRO A 289 -26.59 -59.43 1.85
CA PRO A 289 -26.56 -60.76 2.46
C PRO A 289 -25.13 -61.28 2.59
N GLY A 290 -24.76 -61.77 3.78
CA GLY A 290 -23.44 -62.36 4.09
C GLY A 290 -22.49 -61.48 4.92
N LYS A 291 -22.77 -60.18 5.12
CA LYS A 291 -21.98 -59.31 6.02
C LYS A 291 -22.71 -59.05 7.35
N PRO A 292 -22.03 -59.13 8.51
CA PRO A 292 -22.65 -58.90 9.81
C PRO A 292 -23.03 -57.42 9.98
N ILE A 293 -24.25 -57.17 10.45
CA ILE A 293 -24.81 -55.82 10.61
C ILE A 293 -24.99 -55.55 12.10
N ARG A 294 -24.43 -54.44 12.58
CA ARG A 294 -24.48 -54.08 14.00
C ARG A 294 -25.34 -52.84 14.23
N CYS A 295 -26.11 -52.84 15.31
CA CYS A 295 -26.77 -51.63 15.78
C CYS A 295 -25.75 -50.64 16.33
N ARG A 296 -26.17 -49.38 16.49
CA ARG A 296 -25.31 -48.31 16.99
C ARG A 296 -24.69 -48.63 18.36
N ASP A 297 -25.47 -49.22 19.26
CA ASP A 297 -24.99 -49.56 20.61
C ASP A 297 -23.99 -50.70 20.60
N CYS A 298 -24.19 -51.73 19.75
CA CYS A 298 -23.21 -52.80 19.58
C CYS A 298 -21.97 -52.34 18.81
N MET A 299 -22.10 -51.37 17.90
CA MET A 299 -20.97 -50.79 17.19
C MET A 299 -20.09 -49.97 18.15
N ASN A 300 -20.68 -49.24 19.10
CA ASN A 300 -19.94 -48.42 20.06
C ASN A 300 -19.26 -49.22 21.18
N LYS A 301 -19.59 -50.49 21.34
CA LYS A 301 -18.99 -51.39 22.35
C LYS A 301 -17.78 -52.17 21.81
N VAL A 302 -17.49 -52.06 20.52
CA VAL A 302 -16.34 -52.65 19.84
C VAL A 302 -15.34 -51.55 19.55
#